data_AF-A0A856QWJ6-F1
#
_entry.id   AF-A0A856QWJ6-F1
#
_cell.length_a   1.000
_cell.length_b   1.000
_cell.length_c   1.000
_cell.angle_alpha   90.00
_cell.angle_beta   90.00
_cell.angle_gamma   90.00
#
_symmetry.space_group_name_H-M   'P 1'
#
loop_
_entity.id
_entity.type
_entity.pdbx_description
1 polymer ?
#
loop_
_entity_poly.entity_id
_entity_poly.type
_entity_poly.pdbx_seq_one_letter_code
_entity_poly.pdbx_strand_id
1 'polypeptide(L)'
;MAISLGSTPAVAQVSSRQDILVIAHPGVASRRLDRDTLRALFAMRQRTWPDGNAAQVFVLPNDSSTHATFAKEWLSVYPHQLQLAWDRMVFSGTGQAPHRVRTQRQMVAAVSSTPGAIGYINREYLDESVQVINVE
;
A
#
# COMPACT_ATOMS: atom_id res chain seq x y z
N MET A 1 -2.86 0.76 -49.27
CA MET A 1 -2.32 0.08 -48.07
C MET A 1 -1.89 1.16 -47.10
N ALA A 2 -2.73 1.50 -46.12
CA ALA A 2 -2.42 2.45 -45.06
C ALA A 2 -3.17 2.00 -43.81
N ILE A 3 -2.46 1.32 -42.92
CA ILE A 3 -2.96 0.94 -41.60
C ILE A 3 -2.57 2.06 -40.64
N SER A 4 -3.52 2.97 -40.38
CA SER A 4 -3.41 3.91 -39.27
C SER A 4 -3.59 3.16 -37.96
N LEU A 5 -2.49 2.97 -37.23
CA LEU A 5 -2.50 2.53 -35.83
C LEU A 5 -2.79 3.75 -34.96
N GLY A 6 -4.06 3.90 -34.55
CA GLY A 6 -4.45 4.86 -33.53
C GLY A 6 -3.98 4.37 -32.16
N SER A 7 -2.92 4.96 -31.63
CA SER A 7 -2.48 4.77 -30.25
C SER A 7 -3.52 5.38 -29.30
N THR A 8 -4.37 4.57 -28.69
CA THR A 8 -5.21 5.01 -27.56
C THR A 8 -4.31 5.28 -26.35
N PRO A 9 -4.28 6.50 -25.80
CA PRO A 9 -3.60 6.72 -24.53
C PRO A 9 -4.36 5.98 -23.43
N ALA A 10 -3.69 5.07 -22.73
CA ALA A 10 -4.19 4.48 -21.51
C ALA A 10 -4.39 5.62 -20.50
N VAL A 11 -5.64 5.96 -20.23
CA VAL A 11 -6.00 7.02 -19.28
C VAL A 11 -5.55 6.56 -17.90
N ALA A 12 -4.42 7.07 -17.42
CA ALA A 12 -3.98 6.87 -16.04
C ALA A 12 -5.02 7.51 -15.12
N GLN A 13 -5.88 6.68 -14.53
CA GLN A 13 -6.89 7.12 -13.58
C GLN A 13 -6.18 7.75 -12.37
N VAL A 14 -6.45 9.03 -12.13
CA VAL A 14 -5.96 9.74 -10.95
C VAL A 14 -6.82 9.29 -9.77
N SER A 15 -6.28 8.45 -8.89
CA SER A 15 -7.01 7.98 -7.71
C SER A 15 -7.17 9.11 -6.70
N SER A 16 -8.39 9.35 -6.20
CA SER A 16 -8.65 10.34 -5.16
C SER A 16 -8.53 9.73 -3.77
N ARG A 17 -8.31 10.54 -2.72
CA ARG A 17 -8.17 10.05 -1.34
C ARG A 17 -9.37 9.22 -0.88
N GLN A 18 -10.57 9.57 -1.33
CA GLN A 18 -11.84 8.93 -0.94
C GLN A 18 -11.98 7.52 -1.54
N ASP A 19 -11.22 7.22 -2.59
CA ASP A 19 -11.26 5.94 -3.28
C ASP A 19 -10.28 4.94 -2.70
N ILE A 20 -9.29 5.38 -1.93
CA ILE A 20 -8.28 4.49 -1.35
C ILE A 20 -8.78 3.92 -0.03
N LEU A 21 -8.68 2.60 0.10
CA LEU A 21 -8.95 1.84 1.30
C LEU A 21 -7.65 1.21 1.80
N VAL A 22 -7.44 1.24 3.11
CA VAL A 22 -6.42 0.43 3.77
C VAL A 22 -7.02 -0.94 4.03
N ILE A 23 -6.31 -1.98 3.62
CA ILE A 23 -6.74 -3.37 3.77
C ILE A 23 -5.73 -4.17 4.57
N ALA A 24 -6.20 -5.19 5.26
CA ALA A 24 -5.37 -6.13 5.99
C ALA A 24 -5.84 -7.57 5.80
N HIS A 25 -4.97 -8.51 6.16
CA HIS A 25 -5.31 -9.92 6.21
C HIS A 25 -6.48 -10.16 7.18
N PRO A 26 -7.52 -10.94 6.86
CA PRO A 26 -8.72 -11.13 7.72
C PRO A 26 -8.44 -11.61 9.15
N GLY A 27 -7.31 -12.29 9.36
CA GLY A 27 -6.86 -12.75 10.69
C GLY A 27 -6.23 -11.68 11.59
N VAL A 28 -6.06 -10.43 11.11
CA VAL A 28 -5.60 -9.32 11.96
C VAL A 28 -6.74 -8.91 12.91
N ALA A 29 -6.48 -8.85 14.22
CA ALA A 29 -7.52 -8.51 15.20
C ALA A 29 -7.92 -7.03 15.16
N SER A 30 -6.97 -6.16 14.83
CA SER A 30 -7.18 -4.72 14.76
C SER A 30 -7.97 -4.35 13.51
N ARG A 31 -9.16 -3.75 13.69
CA ARG A 31 -9.97 -3.16 12.61
C ARG A 31 -9.83 -1.65 12.47
N ARG A 32 -9.14 -1.04 13.43
CA ARG A 32 -8.91 0.39 13.51
C ARG A 32 -7.44 0.66 13.74
N LEU A 33 -6.96 1.75 13.18
CA LEU A 33 -5.59 2.18 13.30
C LEU A 33 -5.56 3.70 13.34
N ASP A 34 -4.76 4.30 14.20
CA ASP A 34 -4.54 5.74 14.11
C ASP A 34 -3.58 6.07 12.95
N ARG A 35 -3.64 7.32 12.46
CA ARG A 35 -2.78 7.78 11.37
C ARG A 35 -1.28 7.68 11.67
N ASP A 36 -0.83 7.82 12.91
CA ASP A 36 0.59 7.77 13.25
C ASP A 36 1.15 6.35 13.24
N THR A 37 0.36 5.38 13.70
CA THR A 37 0.63 3.95 13.59
C THR A 37 0.66 3.55 12.11
N LEU A 38 -0.26 4.07 11.28
CA LEU A 38 -0.26 3.79 9.83
C LEU A 38 1.06 4.27 9.22
N ARG A 39 1.46 5.50 9.53
CA ARG A 39 2.72 6.10 9.08
C ARG A 39 3.91 5.32 9.58
N ALA A 40 3.90 4.86 10.82
CA ALA A 40 4.99 4.07 11.39
C ALA A 40 5.15 2.70 10.70
N LEU A 41 4.03 2.02 10.42
CA LEU A 41 4.00 0.75 9.69
C LEU A 41 4.54 0.93 8.26
N PHE A 42 3.97 1.85 7.47
CA PHE A 42 4.39 2.04 6.08
C PHE A 42 5.79 2.65 5.94
N ALA A 43 6.26 3.41 6.93
CA ALA A 43 7.66 3.85 6.99
C ALA A 43 8.60 2.77 7.55
N MET A 44 8.12 1.55 7.82
CA MET A 44 8.86 0.42 8.40
C MET A 44 9.57 0.72 9.74
N ARG A 45 9.13 1.77 10.45
CA ARG A 45 9.61 2.11 11.80
C ARG A 45 8.95 1.25 12.87
N GLN A 46 7.72 0.83 12.61
CA GLN A 46 6.98 -0.15 13.40
C GLN A 46 6.73 -1.37 12.51
N ARG A 47 6.95 -2.57 13.06
CA ARG A 47 6.80 -3.84 12.32
C ARG A 47 5.86 -4.81 13.02
N THR A 48 5.10 -4.30 13.96
CA THR A 48 4.11 -5.05 14.72
C THR A 48 2.81 -4.27 14.74
N TRP A 49 1.71 -5.01 14.67
CA TRP A 49 0.38 -4.50 14.98
C TRP A 49 0.30 -4.08 16.46
N PRO A 50 -0.70 -3.28 16.86
CA PRO A 50 -0.91 -2.89 18.26
C PRO A 50 -1.09 -4.07 19.22
N ASP A 51 -1.50 -5.23 18.71
CA ASP A 51 -1.65 -6.49 19.46
C ASP A 51 -0.31 -7.26 19.62
N GLY A 52 0.79 -6.75 19.04
CA GLY A 52 2.12 -7.36 19.08
C GLY A 52 2.41 -8.33 17.93
N ASN A 53 1.43 -8.68 17.09
CA ASN A 53 1.64 -9.57 15.96
C ASN A 53 2.50 -8.91 14.87
N ALA A 54 3.32 -9.69 14.17
CA ALA A 54 4.15 -9.16 13.09
C ALA A 54 3.30 -8.55 11.96
N ALA A 55 3.65 -7.34 11.53
CA ALA A 55 3.02 -6.65 10.42
C ALA A 55 3.83 -6.85 9.13
N GLN A 56 3.19 -7.36 8.09
CA GLN A 56 3.80 -7.54 6.78
C GLN A 56 3.28 -6.47 5.82
N VAL A 57 4.10 -5.46 5.55
CA VAL A 57 3.68 -4.30 4.75
C VAL A 57 3.89 -4.59 3.26
N PHE A 58 2.84 -4.38 2.47
CA PHE A 58 2.85 -4.46 1.02
C PHE A 58 2.60 -3.09 0.39
N VAL A 59 3.35 -2.75 -0.65
CA VAL A 59 3.24 -1.48 -1.38
C VAL A 59 3.24 -1.69 -2.90
N LEU A 60 2.58 -0.78 -3.62
CA LEU A 60 2.66 -0.65 -5.07
C LEU A 60 3.93 0.11 -5.48
N PRO A 61 4.34 0.06 -6.77
CA PRO A 61 5.53 0.75 -7.23
C PRO A 61 5.31 2.27 -7.34
N ASN A 62 6.40 3.04 -7.42
CA ASN A 62 6.36 4.52 -7.35
C ASN A 62 5.63 5.21 -8.51
N ASP A 63 5.48 4.53 -9.64
CA ASP A 63 4.73 4.99 -10.82
C ASP A 63 3.22 4.77 -10.70
N SER A 64 2.76 4.05 -9.68
CA SER A 64 1.34 3.86 -9.40
C SER A 64 0.68 5.15 -8.91
N SER A 65 -0.37 5.60 -9.60
CA SER A 65 -1.20 6.73 -9.14
C SER A 65 -1.79 6.47 -7.75
N THR A 66 -2.19 5.23 -7.47
CA THR A 66 -2.68 4.81 -6.16
C THR A 66 -1.61 4.92 -5.07
N HIS A 67 -0.36 4.52 -5.36
CA HIS A 67 0.74 4.73 -4.41
C HIS A 67 1.01 6.21 -4.16
N ALA A 68 1.01 7.01 -5.23
CA ALA A 68 1.24 8.45 -5.14
C ALA A 68 0.20 9.14 -4.25
N THR A 69 -1.09 8.84 -4.47
CA THR A 69 -2.19 9.38 -3.65
C THR A 69 -2.11 8.85 -2.23
N PHE A 70 -1.86 7.55 -2.01
CA PHE A 70 -1.74 6.99 -0.67
C PHE A 70 -0.61 7.65 0.12
N ALA A 71 0.61 7.72 -0.44
CA ALA A 71 1.74 8.34 0.21
C ALA A 71 1.45 9.80 0.58
N LYS A 72 0.92 10.57 -0.37
CA LYS A 72 0.70 12.01 -0.19
C LYS A 72 -0.44 12.30 0.80
N GLU A 73 -1.58 11.63 0.64
CA GLU A 73 -2.82 12.00 1.35
C GLU A 73 -2.99 11.24 2.68
N TRP A 74 -2.47 10.02 2.79
CA TRP A 74 -2.59 9.18 3.99
C TRP A 74 -1.34 9.24 4.86
N LEU A 75 -0.16 9.30 4.26
CA LEU A 75 1.10 9.31 5.02
C LEU A 75 1.72 10.71 5.16
N SER A 76 1.20 11.69 4.42
CA SER A 76 1.72 13.07 4.35
C SER A 76 3.18 13.14 3.89
N VAL A 77 3.58 12.25 2.98
CA VAL A 77 4.93 12.20 2.38
C VAL A 77 4.85 11.95 0.87
N TYR A 78 5.88 12.31 0.13
CA TYR A 78 5.94 11.96 -1.30
C TYR A 78 6.51 10.55 -1.51
N PRO A 79 6.12 9.82 -2.57
CA PRO A 79 6.63 8.47 -2.86
C PRO A 79 8.16 8.36 -2.85
N HIS A 80 8.85 9.34 -3.45
CA HIS A 80 10.32 9.35 -3.47
C HIS A 80 10.94 9.53 -2.08
N GLN A 81 10.29 10.26 -1.17
CA GLN A 81 10.77 10.43 0.22
C GLN A 81 10.60 9.14 1.01
N LEU A 82 9.46 8.48 0.82
CA LEU A 82 9.17 7.20 1.45
C LEU A 82 10.15 6.12 0.95
N GLN A 83 10.41 6.10 -0.36
CA GLN A 83 11.42 5.24 -0.98
C GLN A 83 12.82 5.49 -0.39
N LEU A 84 13.25 6.75 -0.31
CA LEU A 84 14.56 7.12 0.22
C LEU A 84 14.72 6.70 1.69
N ALA A 85 13.64 6.78 2.48
CA ALA A 85 13.65 6.29 3.86
C ALA A 85 13.88 4.78 3.92
N TRP A 86 13.19 4.00 3.08
CA TRP A 86 13.40 2.55 2.98
C TRP A 86 14.82 2.20 2.53
N ASP A 87 15.32 2.88 1.49
CA ASP A 87 16.67 2.65 0.95
C ASP A 87 17.74 2.92 2.02
N ARG A 88 17.60 4.02 2.79
CA ARG A 88 18.53 4.33 3.89
C ARG A 88 18.52 3.25 4.97
N MET A 89 17.37 2.67 5.30
CA MET A 89 17.28 1.58 6.28
C MET A 89 17.95 0.30 5.77
N VAL A 90 17.73 -0.04 4.50
CA VAL A 90 18.34 -1.23 3.87
C VAL A 90 19.85 -1.07 3.76
N PHE A 91 20.34 0.05 3.24
CA PHE A 91 21.78 0.29 3.05
C PHE A 91 22.56 0.36 4.37
N SER A 92 21.94 0.84 5.44
CA SER A 92 22.57 0.84 6.77
C SER A 92 22.45 -0.48 7.52
N GLY A 93 21.74 -1.48 6.97
CA GLY A 93 21.48 -2.76 7.64
C GLY A 93 20.54 -2.65 8.85
N THR A 94 19.87 -1.52 9.04
CA THR A 94 18.97 -1.26 10.18
C THR A 94 17.55 -1.76 9.94
N GLY A 95 17.24 -2.22 8.72
CA GLY A 95 15.92 -2.73 8.41
C GLY A 95 15.76 -3.34 7.04
N GLN A 96 14.52 -3.72 6.76
CA GLN A 96 14.08 -4.23 5.46
C GLN A 96 13.02 -3.30 4.88
N ALA A 97 13.03 -3.17 3.56
CA ALA A 97 11.99 -2.49 2.81
C ALA A 97 10.67 -3.30 2.86
N PRO A 98 9.52 -2.66 2.64
CA PRO A 98 8.25 -3.39 2.50
C PRO A 98 8.26 -4.28 1.24
N HIS A 99 7.37 -5.27 1.24
CA HIS A 99 7.15 -6.12 0.07
C HIS A 99 6.50 -5.30 -1.05
N ARG A 100 6.97 -5.48 -2.29
CA ARG A 100 6.38 -4.81 -3.46
C ARG A 100 5.53 -5.75 -4.28
N VAL A 101 4.34 -5.28 -4.65
CA VAL A 101 3.45 -5.92 -5.62
C VAL A 101 3.31 -5.03 -6.86
N ARG A 102 3.01 -5.63 -8.02
CA ARG A 102 2.95 -4.87 -9.28
C ARG A 102 1.58 -4.23 -9.53
N THR A 103 0.51 -4.82 -9.01
CA THR A 103 -0.86 -4.40 -9.28
C THR A 103 -1.73 -4.49 -8.04
N GLN A 104 -2.87 -3.79 -8.06
CA GLN A 104 -3.84 -3.83 -6.95
C GLN A 104 -4.48 -5.22 -6.78
N ARG A 105 -4.70 -5.97 -7.86
CA ARG A 105 -5.12 -7.38 -7.76
C ARG A 105 -4.07 -8.24 -7.05
N GLN A 106 -2.78 -8.03 -7.35
CA GLN A 106 -1.70 -8.69 -6.61
C GLN A 106 -1.63 -8.22 -5.16
N MET A 107 -1.94 -6.96 -4.87
CA MET A 107 -2.06 -6.46 -3.50
C MET A 107 -3.10 -7.26 -2.72
N VAL A 108 -4.32 -7.39 -3.25
CA VAL A 108 -5.40 -8.14 -2.60
C VAL A 108 -4.99 -9.59 -2.35
N ALA A 109 -4.46 -10.27 -3.38
CA ALA A 109 -4.02 -11.66 -3.26
C ALA A 109 -2.88 -11.84 -2.24
N ALA A 110 -1.91 -10.92 -2.21
CA ALA A 110 -0.80 -10.95 -1.25
C ALA A 110 -1.30 -10.70 0.18
N VAL A 111 -2.18 -9.71 0.38
CA VAL A 111 -2.74 -9.39 1.69
C VAL A 111 -3.66 -10.49 2.21
N SER A 112 -4.48 -11.12 1.36
CA SER A 112 -5.39 -12.19 1.77
C SER A 112 -4.68 -13.50 2.10
N SER A 113 -3.52 -13.75 1.51
CA SER A 113 -2.74 -15.00 1.73
C SER A 113 -1.64 -14.89 2.80
N THR A 114 -1.35 -13.68 3.28
CA THR A 114 -0.22 -13.44 4.18
C THR A 114 -0.70 -13.00 5.58
N PRO A 115 -0.56 -13.84 6.62
CA PRO A 115 -0.92 -13.47 7.98
C PRO A 115 -0.20 -12.20 8.45
N GLY A 116 -0.97 -11.29 9.07
CA GLY A 116 -0.44 -10.01 9.54
C GLY A 116 -0.21 -8.98 8.43
N ALA A 117 -0.61 -9.25 7.19
CA ALA A 117 -0.37 -8.32 6.09
C ALA A 117 -1.24 -7.05 6.15
N ILE A 118 -0.66 -5.95 5.68
CA ILE A 118 -1.32 -4.66 5.47
C ILE A 118 -0.94 -4.10 4.10
N GLY A 119 -1.91 -3.49 3.44
CA GLY A 119 -1.74 -2.84 2.14
C GLY A 119 -2.83 -1.80 1.91
N TYR A 120 -2.93 -1.34 0.67
CA TYR A 120 -3.95 -0.37 0.27
C TYR A 120 -4.33 -0.59 -1.19
N ILE A 121 -5.58 -0.28 -1.51
CA ILE A 121 -6.19 -0.47 -2.83
C ILE A 121 -7.19 0.65 -3.09
N ASN A 122 -7.56 0.86 -4.36
CA ASN A 122 -8.80 1.56 -4.71
C ASN A 122 -9.99 0.67 -4.38
N ARG A 123 -11.11 1.29 -4.01
CA ARG A 123 -12.37 0.64 -3.63
C ARG A 123 -12.89 -0.32 -4.69
N GLU A 124 -12.65 -0.05 -5.97
CA GLU A 124 -13.02 -0.92 -7.10
C GLU A 124 -12.35 -2.31 -7.09
N TYR A 125 -11.24 -2.48 -6.36
CA TYR A 125 -10.54 -3.77 -6.20
C TYR A 125 -10.90 -4.48 -4.89
N LEU A 126 -11.79 -3.91 -4.07
CA LEU A 126 -12.18 -4.53 -2.81
C LEU A 126 -12.97 -5.81 -3.09
N ASP A 127 -12.59 -6.88 -2.41
CA ASP A 127 -13.36 -8.12 -2.34
C ASP A 127 -13.43 -8.63 -0.89
N GLU A 128 -14.15 -9.73 -0.69
CA GLU A 128 -14.40 -10.33 0.62
C GLU A 128 -13.20 -11.07 1.22
N SER A 129 -12.09 -11.22 0.46
CA SER A 129 -10.91 -11.97 0.90
C SER A 129 -10.00 -11.17 1.83
N VAL A 130 -10.26 -9.87 1.99
CA VAL A 130 -9.48 -8.94 2.82
C VAL A 130 -10.39 -8.18 3.75
N GLN A 131 -9.86 -7.72 4.88
CA GLN A 131 -10.58 -6.82 5.78
C GLN A 131 -10.17 -5.37 5.54
N VAL A 132 -11.13 -4.45 5.64
CA VAL A 132 -10.86 -3.01 5.59
C VAL A 132 -10.49 -2.50 6.98
N ILE A 133 -9.40 -1.72 7.05
CA ILE A 133 -8.96 -1.05 8.27
C ILE A 133 -9.46 0.40 8.25
N ASN A 134 -10.21 0.78 9.28
CA ASN A 134 -10.58 2.17 9.47
C ASN A 134 -9.39 2.95 10.04
N VAL A 135 -9.05 4.09 9.43
CA VAL A 135 -7.97 4.95 9.91
C VAL A 135 -8.55 6.24 10.47
N GLU A 136 -8.31 6.46 11.76
CA GLU A 136 -8.79 7.60 12.54
C GLU A 136 -7.69 8.66 12.76
#